data_AF-A0A161Z1I7-F1
#
_entry.id   AF-A0A161Z1I7-F1
#
_cell.length_a   1.000
_cell.length_b   1.000
_cell.length_c   1.000
_cell.angle_alpha   90.00
_cell.angle_beta   90.00
_cell.angle_gamma   90.00
#
_symmetry.space_group_name_H-M   'P 1'
#
loop_
_entity.id
_entity.type
_entity.pdbx_description
1 polymer ?
#
loop_
_entity_poly.entity_id
_entity_poly.type
_entity_poly.pdbx_seq_one_letter_code
_entity_poly.pdbx_strand_id
1 'polypeptide(L)'
;MRFINKSTILHLDGTAGLTAGILLLLLKGWLGHLYGLPIATIQFLAAANVCYGGYALLLAFSRVRKRFFILLLAMANVLWMLVCVMVIWQYFQTISYIGVVFLGLEGIFVMTLAYCEWKDRNELTVKCRI
;
A
#
# COMPACT_ATOMS: atom_id res chain seq x y z
N MET A 1 12.41 -12.62 17.97
CA MET A 1 11.03 -12.56 17.41
C MET A 1 11.07 -13.06 15.98
N ARG A 2 10.45 -14.21 15.70
CA ARG A 2 10.47 -14.90 14.41
C ARG A 2 9.04 -15.37 14.11
N PHE A 3 8.16 -14.48 13.64
CA PHE A 3 6.72 -14.80 13.52
C PHE A 3 5.99 -14.18 12.32
N ILE A 4 6.72 -13.83 11.25
CA ILE A 4 6.05 -13.62 9.95
C ILE A 4 6.77 -14.53 8.96
N ASN A 5 6.03 -15.53 8.46
CA ASN A 5 6.50 -16.37 7.38
C ASN A 5 6.71 -15.45 6.17
N LYS A 6 7.93 -15.35 5.62
CA LYS A 6 8.28 -14.24 4.69
C LYS A 6 7.39 -14.20 3.45
N SER A 7 6.92 -15.35 2.98
CA SER A 7 5.95 -15.41 1.87
C SER A 7 4.56 -14.84 2.20
N THR A 8 4.23 -14.63 3.48
CA THR A 8 3.00 -13.99 3.95
C THR A 8 3.06 -12.48 3.80
N ILE A 9 4.24 -11.86 3.71
CA ILE A 9 4.37 -10.39 3.60
C ILE A 9 3.69 -9.89 2.32
N LEU A 10 3.93 -10.51 1.16
CA LEU A 10 3.26 -10.07 -0.08
C LEU A 10 1.75 -10.32 -0.06
N HIS A 11 1.28 -11.37 0.63
CA HIS A 11 -0.14 -11.62 0.78
C HIS A 11 -0.79 -10.56 1.69
N LEU A 12 -0.13 -10.23 2.81
CA LEU A 12 -0.58 -9.18 3.72
C LEU A 12 -0.63 -7.84 3.02
N ASP A 13 0.44 -7.48 2.31
CA ASP A 13 0.55 -6.24 1.56
C ASP A 13 -0.56 -6.14 0.49
N GLY A 14 -0.70 -7.19 -0.32
CA GLY A 14 -1.71 -7.23 -1.36
C GLY A 14 -3.15 -7.23 -0.84
N THR A 15 -3.44 -7.98 0.23
CA THR A 15 -4.77 -7.96 0.85
C THR A 15 -5.08 -6.64 1.55
N ALA A 16 -4.10 -6.03 2.23
CA ALA A 16 -4.25 -4.72 2.86
C ALA A 16 -4.54 -3.63 1.80
N GLY A 17 -3.72 -3.53 0.76
CA GLY A 17 -3.93 -2.58 -0.33
C GLY A 17 -5.28 -2.76 -1.03
N LEU A 18 -5.65 -4.01 -1.36
CA LEU A 18 -6.90 -4.28 -2.06
C LEU A 18 -8.13 -3.99 -1.18
N THR A 19 -8.09 -4.36 0.10
CA THR A 19 -9.20 -4.07 1.03
C THR A 19 -9.31 -2.58 1.32
N ALA A 20 -8.21 -1.88 1.59
CA ALA A 20 -8.21 -0.44 1.77
C ALA A 20 -8.76 0.28 0.54
N GLY A 21 -8.32 -0.11 -0.66
CA GLY A 21 -8.80 0.45 -1.92
C GLY A 21 -10.30 0.24 -2.15
N ILE A 22 -10.80 -0.99 -1.92
CA ILE A 22 -12.23 -1.30 -2.05
C ILE A 22 -13.07 -0.52 -1.03
N LEU A 23 -12.64 -0.47 0.24
CA LEU A 23 -13.34 0.27 1.29
C LEU A 23 -13.39 1.77 0.97
N LEU A 24 -12.30 2.34 0.48
CA LEU A 24 -12.24 3.73 0.02
C LEU A 24 -13.24 3.98 -1.14
N LEU A 25 -13.38 3.06 -2.10
CA LEU A 25 -14.35 3.21 -3.19
C LEU A 25 -15.80 3.14 -2.71
N LEU A 26 -16.11 2.15 -1.87
CA LEU A 26 -17.48 1.91 -1.39
C LEU A 26 -17.97 3.03 -0.48
N LEU A 27 -17.07 3.56 0.37
CA LEU A 27 -17.40 4.56 1.38
C LEU A 27 -16.98 5.98 1.00
N LYS A 28 -16.58 6.23 -0.26
CA LYS A 28 -15.96 7.50 -0.71
C LYS A 28 -16.72 8.77 -0.31
N GLY A 29 -18.06 8.74 -0.33
CA GLY A 29 -18.88 9.89 0.05
C GLY A 29 -18.80 10.19 1.54
N TRP A 30 -18.95 9.15 2.37
CA TRP A 30 -18.85 9.27 3.82
C TRP A 30 -17.42 9.59 4.27
N LEU A 31 -16.42 8.93 3.67
CA LEU A 31 -15.00 9.18 3.94
C LEU A 31 -14.54 10.56 3.44
N GLY A 32 -15.12 11.08 2.35
CA GLY A 32 -14.85 12.45 1.88
C GLY A 32 -15.16 13.49 2.96
N HIS A 33 -16.34 13.36 3.55
CA HIS A 33 -16.75 14.20 4.66
C HIS A 33 -15.90 13.95 5.91
N LEU A 34 -15.65 12.68 6.28
CA LEU A 34 -14.90 12.33 7.47
C LEU A 34 -13.43 12.78 7.42
N TYR A 35 -12.77 12.64 6.27
CA TYR A 35 -11.36 12.96 6.07
C TYR A 35 -11.12 14.41 5.68
N GLY A 36 -12.16 15.17 5.32
CA GLY A 36 -12.01 16.54 4.80
C GLY A 36 -11.28 16.56 3.45
N LEU A 37 -11.45 15.51 2.64
CA LEU A 37 -10.81 15.35 1.35
C LEU A 37 -11.84 15.36 0.21
N PRO A 38 -11.50 15.94 -0.95
CA PRO A 38 -12.35 15.82 -2.13
C PRO A 38 -12.57 14.37 -2.54
N ILE A 39 -13.77 14.06 -3.03
CA ILE A 39 -14.11 12.71 -3.50
C ILE A 39 -13.14 12.23 -4.59
N ALA A 40 -12.69 13.12 -5.47
CA ALA A 40 -11.71 12.81 -6.51
C ALA A 40 -10.38 12.29 -5.91
N THR A 41 -9.89 12.89 -4.83
CA THR A 41 -8.68 12.45 -4.13
C THR A 41 -8.89 11.08 -3.50
N ILE A 42 -10.04 10.81 -2.90
CA ILE A 42 -10.37 9.49 -2.36
C ILE A 42 -10.46 8.45 -3.46
N GLN A 43 -11.05 8.77 -4.61
CA GLN A 43 -11.08 7.87 -5.77
C GLN A 43 -9.69 7.56 -6.31
N PHE A 44 -8.80 8.55 -6.32
CA PHE A 44 -7.40 8.35 -6.69
C PHE A 44 -6.69 7.42 -5.69
N LEU A 45 -6.81 7.68 -4.38
CA LEU A 45 -6.22 6.83 -3.33
C LEU A 45 -6.74 5.39 -3.42
N ALA A 46 -8.05 5.25 -3.59
CA ALA A 46 -8.71 3.98 -3.81
C ALA A 46 -8.15 3.22 -5.02
N ALA A 47 -8.14 3.87 -6.19
CA ALA A 47 -7.71 3.23 -7.43
C ALA A 47 -6.26 2.77 -7.36
N ALA A 48 -5.38 3.61 -6.80
CA ALA A 48 -3.98 3.25 -6.58
C ALA A 48 -3.86 2.04 -5.64
N ASN A 49 -4.57 2.03 -4.51
CA ASN A 49 -4.56 0.91 -3.56
C ASN A 49 -5.11 -0.40 -4.16
N VAL A 50 -6.17 -0.34 -4.97
CA VAL A 50 -6.71 -1.53 -5.68
C VAL A 50 -5.70 -2.05 -6.70
N CYS A 51 -5.13 -1.18 -7.55
CA CYS A 51 -4.16 -1.57 -8.56
C CYS A 51 -2.89 -2.16 -7.92
N TYR A 52 -2.38 -1.50 -6.89
CA TYR A 52 -1.21 -1.93 -6.14
C TYR A 52 -1.46 -3.26 -5.42
N GLY A 53 -2.55 -3.36 -4.65
CA GLY A 53 -2.90 -4.57 -3.93
C GLY A 53 -3.14 -5.75 -4.86
N GLY A 54 -3.78 -5.52 -6.02
CA GLY A 54 -3.92 -6.51 -7.07
C GLY A 54 -2.58 -6.99 -7.62
N TYR A 55 -1.65 -6.07 -7.90
CA TYR A 55 -0.30 -6.41 -8.35
C TYR A 55 0.47 -7.23 -7.31
N ALA A 56 0.44 -6.82 -6.03
CA ALA A 56 1.08 -7.52 -4.92
C ALA A 56 0.53 -8.94 -4.75
N LEU A 57 -0.79 -9.14 -4.81
CA LEU A 57 -1.42 -10.46 -4.74
C LEU A 57 -1.06 -11.34 -5.93
N LEU A 58 -1.11 -10.80 -7.16
CA LEU A 58 -0.70 -11.54 -8.35
C LEU A 58 0.75 -12.03 -8.23
N LEU A 59 1.64 -11.19 -7.68
CA LEU A 59 3.02 -11.59 -7.42
C LEU A 59 3.12 -12.61 -6.29
N ALA A 60 2.29 -12.50 -5.24
CA ALA A 60 2.24 -13.43 -4.12
C ALA A 60 1.83 -14.85 -4.55
N PHE A 61 0.88 -14.95 -5.48
CA PHE A 61 0.42 -16.23 -6.06
C PHE A 61 1.30 -16.74 -7.22
N SER A 62 2.25 -15.94 -7.70
CA SER A 62 3.13 -16.34 -8.79
C SER A 62 4.08 -17.45 -8.38
N ARG A 63 4.18 -18.49 -9.23
CA ARG A 63 5.14 -19.61 -9.07
C ARG A 63 6.59 -19.19 -9.29
N VAL A 64 6.82 -18.05 -9.94
CA VAL A 64 8.15 -17.48 -10.17
C VAL A 64 8.14 -16.03 -9.72
N ARG A 65 9.01 -15.71 -8.75
CA ARG A 65 9.15 -14.35 -8.20
C ARG A 65 10.56 -13.85 -8.47
N LYS A 66 10.66 -12.92 -9.42
CA LYS A 66 11.94 -12.26 -9.74
C LYS A 66 12.19 -11.12 -8.75
N ARG A 67 13.46 -10.93 -8.39
CA ARG A 67 13.91 -9.88 -7.46
C ARG A 67 13.46 -8.49 -7.91
N PHE A 68 13.48 -8.25 -9.21
CA PHE A 68 13.09 -6.97 -9.82
C PHE A 68 11.67 -6.55 -9.42
N PHE A 69 10.70 -7.48 -9.46
CA PHE A 69 9.32 -7.16 -9.12
C PHE A 69 9.14 -6.84 -7.63
N ILE A 70 9.82 -7.55 -6.73
CA ILE A 70 9.79 -7.27 -5.29
C ILE A 70 10.42 -5.91 -4.98
N LEU A 71 11.50 -5.55 -5.67
CA LEU A 71 12.10 -4.22 -5.53
C LEU A 71 11.17 -3.11 -6.05
N LEU A 72 10.41 -3.38 -7.12
CA LEU A 72 9.43 -2.45 -7.63
C LEU A 72 8.31 -2.19 -6.62
N LEU A 73 7.83 -3.21 -5.89
CA LEU A 73 6.88 -3.05 -4.79
C LEU A 73 7.44 -2.17 -3.66
N ALA A 74 8.66 -2.44 -3.21
CA ALA A 74 9.31 -1.65 -2.17
C ALA A 74 9.46 -0.18 -2.58
N MET A 75 9.83 0.08 -3.85
CA MET A 75 9.92 1.44 -4.39
C MET A 75 8.54 2.11 -4.48
N ALA A 76 7.51 1.38 -4.89
CA ALA A 76 6.14 1.89 -4.94
C ALA A 76 5.63 2.26 -3.53
N ASN A 77 5.93 1.46 -2.51
CA ASN A 77 5.61 1.78 -1.11
C ASN A 77 6.31 3.06 -0.62
N VAL A 78 7.60 3.26 -0.96
CA VAL A 78 8.31 4.50 -0.65
C VAL A 78 7.69 5.70 -1.38
N LEU A 79 7.34 5.53 -2.66
CA LEU A 79 6.68 6.58 -3.43
C LEU A 79 5.30 6.91 -2.85
N TRP A 80 4.58 5.92 -2.34
CA TRP A 80 3.28 6.11 -1.71
C TRP A 80 3.35 6.99 -0.47
N MET A 81 4.38 6.82 0.36
CA MET A 81 4.64 7.72 1.49
C MET A 81 4.76 9.18 1.03
N LEU A 82 5.43 9.44 -0.09
CA LEU A 82 5.51 10.80 -0.66
C LEU A 82 4.13 11.30 -1.10
N VAL A 83 3.32 10.45 -1.72
CA VAL A 83 1.94 10.78 -2.09
C VAL A 83 1.11 11.14 -0.84
N CYS A 84 1.20 10.36 0.23
CA CYS A 84 0.51 10.67 1.50
C CYS A 84 0.91 12.05 2.03
N VAL A 85 2.22 12.36 2.06
CA VAL A 85 2.73 13.68 2.50
C VAL A 85 2.24 14.80 1.57
N MET A 86 2.27 14.60 0.25
CA MET A 86 1.79 15.58 -0.72
C MET A 86 0.29 15.85 -0.57
N VAL A 87 -0.53 14.82 -0.33
CA VAL A 87 -1.97 14.98 -0.11
C VAL A 87 -2.24 15.76 1.18
N ILE A 88 -1.55 15.43 2.28
CA ILE A 88 -1.66 16.19 3.53
C ILE A 88 -1.27 17.64 3.32
N TRP A 89 -0.17 17.90 2.61
CA TRP A 89 0.32 19.25 2.31
C TRP A 89 -0.69 20.04 1.46
N GLN A 90 -1.16 19.44 0.36
CA GLN A 90 -2.11 20.05 -0.57
C GLN A 90 -3.43 20.44 0.09
N TYR A 91 -3.91 19.61 1.02
CA TYR A 91 -5.19 19.81 1.71
C TYR A 91 -5.03 20.23 3.17
N PHE A 92 -3.88 20.78 3.56
CA PHE A 92 -3.57 21.08 4.97
C PHE A 92 -4.62 21.95 5.68
N GLN A 93 -5.30 22.83 4.93
CA GLN A 93 -6.34 23.72 5.46
C GLN A 93 -7.73 23.06 5.56
N THR A 94 -7.99 21.99 4.82
CA THR A 94 -9.33 21.36 4.71
C THR A 94 -9.38 19.95 5.25
N ILE A 95 -8.23 19.26 5.31
CA ILE A 95 -8.11 17.90 5.81
C ILE A 95 -8.47 17.86 7.30
N SER A 96 -9.24 16.86 7.68
CA SER A 96 -9.59 16.65 9.08
C SER A 96 -8.44 15.97 9.83
N TYR A 97 -8.44 16.08 11.17
CA TYR A 97 -7.49 15.33 12.01
C TYR A 97 -7.56 13.81 11.74
N ILE A 98 -8.74 13.28 11.46
CA ILE A 98 -8.94 11.87 11.13
C ILE A 98 -8.27 11.54 9.79
N GLY A 99 -8.40 12.41 8.78
CA GLY A 99 -7.75 12.23 7.48
C GLY A 99 -6.21 12.26 7.59
N VAL A 100 -5.66 13.15 8.40
CA VAL A 100 -4.21 13.21 8.67
C VAL A 100 -3.73 11.94 9.36
N VAL A 101 -4.43 11.48 10.40
CA VAL A 101 -4.09 10.23 11.10
C VAL A 101 -4.19 9.04 10.15
N PHE A 102 -5.24 8.95 9.33
CA PHE A 102 -5.40 7.89 8.35
C PHE A 102 -4.22 7.85 7.36
N LEU A 103 -3.91 8.97 6.69
CA LEU A 103 -2.80 9.05 5.74
C LEU A 103 -1.43 8.85 6.42
N GLY A 104 -1.28 9.30 7.66
CA GLY A 104 -0.06 9.08 8.44
C GLY A 104 0.14 7.60 8.78
N LEU A 105 -0.91 6.90 9.21
CA LEU A 105 -0.87 5.46 9.48
C LEU A 105 -0.62 4.66 8.21
N GLU A 106 -1.28 5.01 7.10
CA GLU A 106 -0.99 4.44 5.77
C GLU A 106 0.49 4.60 5.41
N GLY A 107 1.03 5.81 5.55
CA GLY A 107 2.44 6.11 5.30
C GLY A 107 3.40 5.27 6.15
N ILE A 108 3.16 5.16 7.46
CA ILE A 108 3.98 4.33 8.36
C ILE A 108 3.88 2.85 7.98
N PHE A 109 2.69 2.38 7.64
CA PHE A 109 2.43 1.01 7.24
C PHE A 109 3.22 0.65 5.98
N VAL A 110 3.09 1.44 4.90
CA VAL A 110 3.81 1.17 3.64
C VAL A 110 5.33 1.29 3.79
N MET A 111 5.82 2.22 4.62
CA MET A 111 7.27 2.32 4.89
C MET A 111 7.80 1.11 5.65
N THR A 112 7.01 0.57 6.58
CA THR A 112 7.34 -0.66 7.30
C THR A 112 7.42 -1.84 6.32
N LEU A 113 6.47 -1.93 5.38
CA LEU A 113 6.47 -2.94 4.32
C LEU A 113 7.67 -2.79 3.40
N ALA A 114 7.94 -1.59 2.88
CA ALA A 114 9.10 -1.31 2.03
C ALA A 114 10.41 -1.76 2.69
N TYR A 115 10.58 -1.49 3.98
CA TYR A 115 11.74 -1.94 4.74
C TYR A 115 11.82 -3.48 4.80
N CYS A 116 10.71 -4.15 5.10
CA CYS A 116 10.65 -5.60 5.16
C CYS A 116 10.96 -6.24 3.80
N GLU A 117 10.33 -5.75 2.73
CA GLU A 117 10.52 -6.23 1.36
C GLU A 117 11.95 -6.02 0.89
N TRP A 118 12.56 -4.86 1.17
CA TRP A 118 13.94 -4.59 0.83
C TRP A 118 14.91 -5.51 1.57
N LYS A 119 14.69 -5.70 2.87
CA LYS A 119 15.53 -6.55 3.72
C LYS A 119 15.46 -8.01 3.29
N ASP A 120 14.26 -8.54 3.05
CA ASP A 120 14.01 -9.94 2.75
C ASP A 120 13.97 -10.26 1.24
N ARG A 121 14.31 -9.28 0.38
CA ARG A 121 14.22 -9.36 -1.10
C ARG A 121 14.77 -10.66 -1.71
N ASN A 122 15.85 -11.22 -1.17
CA ASN A 122 16.47 -12.43 -1.70
C ASN A 122 15.70 -13.69 -1.30
N GLU A 123 15.09 -13.71 -0.12
CA GLU A 123 14.31 -14.85 0.38
C GLU A 123 12.89 -14.86 -0.19
N LEU A 124 12.36 -13.68 -0.55
CA LEU A 124 11.10 -13.53 -1.24
C LEU A 124 11.16 -13.96 -2.72
N THR A 125 12.37 -14.06 -3.29
CA THR A 125 12.52 -14.62 -4.64
C THR A 125 12.36 -16.13 -4.64
N VAL A 126 11.42 -16.59 -5.48
CA VAL A 126 11.28 -18.00 -5.81
C VAL A 126 11.78 -18.17 -7.23
N LYS A 127 12.91 -18.86 -7.36
CA LYS A 127 13.40 -19.34 -8.65
C LYS A 127 12.63 -20.61 -9.01
N CYS A 128 12.29 -20.75 -10.29
CA CYS A 128 11.81 -22.03 -10.80
C CYS A 128 12.94 -23.05 -10.57
N ARG A 129 12.68 -24.10 -9.79
CA ARG A 129 13.57 -25.26 -9.74
C ARG A 129 13.24 -26.05 -11.01
N ILE A 130 14.05 -25.85 -12.05
CA ILE A 130 13.99 -26.62 -13.30
C ILE A 130 14.52 -28.02 -13.00
#